data_AF-A0A950FHE4-F1
#
_entry.id   AF-A0A950FHE4-F1
#
_cell.length_a   1.000
_cell.length_b   1.000
_cell.length_c   1.000
_cell.angle_alpha   90.00
_cell.angle_beta   90.00
_cell.angle_gamma   90.00
#
_symmetry.space_group_name_H-M   'P 1'
#
loop_
_entity.id
_entity.type
_entity.pdbx_description
1 polymer ?
#
loop_
_entity_poly.entity_id
_entity_poly.type
_entity_poly.pdbx_seq_one_letter_code
_entity_poly.pdbx_strand_id
1 'polypeptide(L)'
;MASLSGLIIAAMLLYCPLLVDWFTSILGDPTFSYALWVPPLAVYMAYRQVNRIGKAAVKSFCSPSYTGYAVMAAGCLLLLAGEISTLLYIARLSFLLVLAGIALTVIGRKGLSLFSFPAGYLLFALPLPMLVYVPLSARLQMISSILAGESLDLMGVPALREGNIITLPNNQLEVIEACSGIHSLFALLAVAMLAGYLLRSRNAERLLIALTAIPMAIVLNSVRITILGVLSYQLGPGAAAGVAHLTTGLVIFMFGCIAIIGLCGRKPAGQAFQAAIPRLAIGPPFPSAKNEKLGSLLNVAAAVSMLALAMVLRGNVGFDRPVALRQQLDRFPFELDGWRGHDVTIPPGQLAVLRASAVIMRDYSHVSGSSVNLYVAYFAAQREGTAMHSLLHCIPGAGWEVARQSVLPISLAALGTIEANEVIFINGNARMLVVYWYMEQGRTERSELEGAMATLRHAVFERRTDGCLIRVSAPIVQSEEKTLNVVLKFVSQSAPLLLGRFLPRQSD
;
A
#
# COMPACT_ATOMS: atom_id res chain seq x y z
N MET A 1 -27.36 26.45 -0.45
CA MET A 1 -27.44 25.05 -0.94
C MET A 1 -26.74 24.87 -2.28
N ALA A 2 -27.05 25.65 -3.32
CA ALA A 2 -26.41 25.53 -4.64
C ALA A 2 -24.87 25.58 -4.62
N SER A 3 -24.27 26.50 -3.84
CA SER A 3 -22.80 26.60 -3.72
C SER A 3 -22.14 25.40 -3.04
N LEU A 4 -22.83 24.76 -2.08
CA LEU A 4 -22.34 23.53 -1.44
C LEU A 4 -22.41 22.34 -2.42
N SER A 5 -23.49 22.23 -3.19
CA SER A 5 -23.59 21.21 -4.24
C SER A 5 -22.49 21.39 -5.28
N GLY A 6 -22.22 22.64 -5.70
CA GLY A 6 -21.11 22.95 -6.61
C GLY A 6 -19.75 22.55 -6.06
N LEU A 7 -19.49 22.79 -4.76
CA LEU A 7 -18.26 22.35 -4.09
C LEU A 7 -18.14 20.82 -4.05
N ILE A 8 -19.20 20.10 -3.73
CA ILE A 8 -19.20 18.62 -3.72
C ILE A 8 -18.95 18.08 -5.13
N ILE A 9 -19.59 18.64 -6.15
CA ILE A 9 -19.38 18.25 -7.54
C ILE A 9 -17.92 18.51 -7.94
N ALA A 10 -17.36 19.67 -7.62
CA ALA A 10 -15.96 19.98 -7.90
C ALA A 10 -14.99 19.01 -7.21
N ALA A 11 -15.25 18.64 -5.95
CA ALA A 11 -14.46 17.64 -5.24
C ALA A 11 -14.57 16.25 -5.90
N MET A 12 -15.80 15.83 -6.26
CA MET A 12 -16.01 14.54 -6.95
C MET A 12 -15.34 14.52 -8.32
N LEU A 13 -15.40 15.63 -9.07
CA LEU A 13 -14.71 15.74 -10.34
C LEU A 13 -13.20 15.66 -10.15
N LEU A 14 -12.62 16.42 -9.20
CA LEU A 14 -11.18 16.36 -8.89
C LEU A 14 -10.72 14.93 -8.61
N TYR A 15 -11.42 14.23 -7.71
CA TYR A 15 -11.04 12.89 -7.24
C TYR A 15 -11.53 11.74 -8.12
N CYS A 16 -12.34 11.99 -9.16
CA CYS A 16 -12.93 10.93 -9.98
C CYS A 16 -11.93 9.89 -10.52
N PRO A 17 -10.76 10.24 -11.07
CA PRO A 17 -9.80 9.28 -11.60
C PRO A 17 -9.26 8.38 -10.50
N LEU A 18 -8.84 8.98 -9.37
CA LEU A 18 -8.35 8.27 -8.20
C LEU A 18 -9.41 7.33 -7.61
N LEU A 19 -10.67 7.77 -7.53
CA LEU A 19 -11.76 6.95 -7.01
C LEU A 19 -12.11 5.79 -7.95
N VAL A 20 -12.04 5.99 -9.26
CA VAL A 20 -12.26 4.93 -10.24
C VAL A 20 -11.15 3.89 -10.14
N ASP A 21 -9.87 4.32 -10.14
CA ASP A 21 -8.72 3.42 -9.96
C ASP A 21 -8.80 2.65 -8.63
N TRP A 22 -9.10 3.36 -7.54
CA TRP A 22 -9.21 2.72 -6.22
C TRP A 22 -10.36 1.71 -6.18
N PHE A 23 -11.50 2.03 -6.80
CA PHE A 23 -12.64 1.13 -6.87
C PHE A 23 -12.36 -0.10 -7.76
N THR A 24 -11.76 0.08 -8.93
CA THR A 24 -11.39 -1.04 -9.81
C THR A 24 -10.31 -1.92 -9.18
N SER A 25 -9.36 -1.32 -8.47
CA SER A 25 -8.34 -2.04 -7.69
C SER A 25 -8.98 -2.90 -6.59
N ILE A 26 -9.94 -2.37 -5.82
CA ILE A 26 -10.66 -3.14 -4.79
C ILE A 26 -11.46 -4.30 -5.41
N LEU A 27 -12.07 -4.11 -6.59
CA LEU A 27 -12.82 -5.16 -7.27
C LEU A 27 -11.92 -6.23 -7.91
N GLY A 28 -10.74 -5.83 -8.39
CA GLY A 28 -9.77 -6.74 -9.01
C GLY A 28 -8.97 -7.56 -8.00
N ASP A 29 -8.87 -7.11 -6.75
CA ASP A 29 -8.08 -7.75 -5.71
C ASP A 29 -8.97 -8.27 -4.54
N PRO A 30 -9.13 -9.59 -4.41
CA PRO A 30 -9.86 -10.21 -3.30
C PRO A 30 -9.37 -9.78 -1.91
N THR A 31 -8.10 -9.37 -1.80
CA THR A 31 -7.46 -8.88 -0.56
C THR A 31 -8.22 -7.74 0.08
N PHE A 32 -8.68 -6.77 -0.71
CA PHE A 32 -9.26 -5.52 -0.21
C PHE A 32 -10.78 -5.47 -0.37
N SER A 33 -11.42 -6.57 -0.76
CA SER A 33 -12.87 -6.63 -1.02
C SER A 33 -13.74 -6.21 0.18
N TYR A 34 -13.27 -6.36 1.42
CA TYR A 34 -13.98 -5.87 2.61
C TYR A 34 -14.13 -4.34 2.65
N ALA A 35 -13.17 -3.60 2.05
CA ALA A 35 -13.17 -2.14 2.01
C ALA A 35 -14.39 -1.57 1.27
N LEU A 36 -14.97 -2.33 0.34
CA LEU A 36 -16.20 -1.97 -0.37
C LEU A 36 -17.38 -1.72 0.57
N TRP A 37 -17.43 -2.45 1.69
CA TRP A 37 -18.49 -2.32 2.70
C TRP A 37 -18.26 -1.16 3.67
N VAL A 38 -17.05 -0.61 3.74
CA VAL A 38 -16.70 0.42 4.72
C VAL A 38 -17.52 1.71 4.53
N PRO A 39 -17.65 2.31 3.32
CA PRO A 39 -18.44 3.52 3.14
C PRO A 39 -19.95 3.32 3.43
N PRO A 40 -20.64 2.27 2.92
CA PRO A 40 -22.04 2.01 3.30
C PRO A 40 -22.25 1.86 4.80
N LEU A 41 -21.34 1.16 5.50
CA LEU A 41 -21.40 0.99 6.95
C LEU A 41 -21.17 2.31 7.70
N ALA A 42 -20.24 3.15 7.23
CA ALA A 42 -20.03 4.49 7.78
C ALA A 42 -21.29 5.37 7.66
N VAL A 43 -21.94 5.34 6.49
CA VAL A 43 -23.21 6.04 6.26
C VAL A 43 -24.30 5.50 7.18
N TYR A 44 -24.43 4.18 7.31
CA TYR A 44 -25.39 3.56 8.23
C TYR A 44 -25.14 3.97 9.70
N MET A 45 -23.88 3.99 10.14
CA MET A 45 -23.53 4.43 11.49
C MET A 45 -23.86 5.90 11.72
N ALA A 46 -23.62 6.77 10.74
CA ALA A 46 -24.01 8.18 10.81
C ALA A 46 -25.54 8.34 10.85
N TYR A 47 -26.28 7.59 10.03
CA TYR A 47 -27.74 7.56 10.04
C TYR A 47 -28.30 7.14 11.41
N ARG A 48 -27.78 6.04 11.97
CA ARG A 48 -28.16 5.56 13.31
C ARG A 48 -27.86 6.60 14.39
N GLN A 49 -26.74 7.31 14.27
CA GLN A 49 -26.35 8.37 15.19
C GLN A 49 -27.33 9.54 15.15
N VAL A 50 -27.76 9.97 13.96
CA VAL A 50 -28.77 11.03 13.79
C VAL A 50 -30.10 10.62 14.41
N ASN A 51 -30.56 9.39 14.16
CA ASN A 51 -31.81 8.89 14.74
C ASN A 51 -31.75 8.76 16.27
N ARG A 52 -30.57 8.47 16.82
CA ARG A 52 -30.34 8.36 18.27
C ARG A 52 -30.38 9.72 18.98
N ILE A 53 -29.67 10.70 18.43
CA ILE A 53 -29.55 12.04 19.03
C ILE A 53 -30.80 12.88 18.74
N GLY A 54 -31.45 12.63 17.61
CA GLY A 54 -32.57 13.40 17.10
C GLY A 54 -32.12 14.56 16.20
N LYS A 55 -32.85 14.78 15.10
CA LYS A 55 -32.51 15.77 14.07
C LYS A 55 -32.36 17.19 14.64
N ALA A 56 -33.24 17.57 15.58
CA ALA A 56 -33.22 18.91 16.20
C ALA A 56 -31.96 19.14 17.03
N ALA A 57 -31.53 18.13 17.80
CA ALA A 57 -30.32 18.21 18.59
C ALA A 57 -29.07 18.17 17.70
N VAL A 58 -29.00 17.31 16.68
CA VAL A 58 -27.88 17.36 15.71
C VAL A 58 -27.76 18.75 15.08
N LYS A 59 -28.88 19.34 14.69
CA LYS A 59 -28.92 20.70 14.11
C LYS A 59 -28.40 21.76 15.08
N SER A 60 -28.56 21.60 16.40
CA SER A 60 -28.02 22.55 17.39
C SER A 60 -26.50 22.44 17.58
N PHE A 61 -25.89 21.29 17.28
CA PHE A 61 -24.43 21.13 17.26
C PHE A 61 -23.79 21.62 15.95
N CYS A 62 -24.58 21.77 14.89
CA CYS A 62 -24.11 22.26 13.60
C CYS A 62 -23.69 23.74 13.70
N SER A 63 -22.39 23.97 13.62
CA SER A 63 -21.79 25.31 13.66
C SER A 63 -20.78 25.44 12.53
N PRO A 64 -21.20 25.87 11.32
CA PRO A 64 -20.32 26.02 10.16
C PRO A 64 -18.98 26.66 10.53
N SER A 65 -17.88 25.98 10.19
CA SER A 65 -16.53 26.44 10.54
C SER A 65 -15.71 26.72 9.29
N TYR A 66 -15.15 27.94 9.20
CA TYR A 66 -14.22 28.31 8.13
C TYR A 66 -12.91 27.50 8.18
N THR A 67 -12.59 26.85 9.30
CA THR A 67 -11.45 25.93 9.37
C THR A 67 -11.59 24.75 8.41
N GLY A 68 -12.80 24.43 7.96
CA GLY A 68 -13.03 23.43 6.92
C GLY A 68 -12.31 23.76 5.62
N TYR A 69 -12.22 25.04 5.22
CA TYR A 69 -11.49 25.45 4.02
C TYR A 69 -9.98 25.24 4.15
N ALA A 70 -9.40 25.50 5.32
CA ALA A 70 -7.99 25.20 5.57
C ALA A 70 -7.71 23.68 5.52
N VAL A 71 -8.61 22.86 6.05
CA VAL A 71 -8.52 21.39 5.97
C VAL A 71 -8.67 20.90 4.52
N MET A 72 -9.61 21.47 3.75
CA MET A 72 -9.75 21.17 2.32
C MET A 72 -8.49 21.56 1.54
N ALA A 73 -7.91 22.73 1.80
CA ALA A 73 -6.68 23.17 1.16
C ALA A 73 -5.51 22.23 1.50
N ALA A 74 -5.37 21.81 2.77
CA ALA A 74 -4.39 20.80 3.17
C ALA A 74 -4.62 19.46 2.45
N GLY A 75 -5.88 19.03 2.28
CA GLY A 75 -6.24 17.87 1.48
C GLY A 75 -5.86 18.02 0.00
N CYS A 76 -6.11 19.18 -0.62
CA CYS A 76 -5.69 19.43 -1.99
C CYS A 76 -4.15 19.44 -2.15
N LEU A 77 -3.41 19.96 -1.16
CA LEU A 77 -1.94 19.92 -1.15
C LEU A 77 -1.42 18.49 -0.98
N LEU A 78 -2.06 17.68 -0.13
CA LEU A 78 -1.73 16.25 -0.01
C LEU A 78 -2.06 15.46 -1.27
N LEU A 79 -3.15 15.79 -1.97
CA LEU A 79 -3.46 15.19 -3.28
C LEU A 79 -2.35 15.49 -4.28
N LEU A 80 -1.97 16.77 -4.41
CA LEU A 80 -0.89 17.20 -5.28
C LEU A 80 0.43 16.50 -4.93
N ALA A 81 0.77 16.43 -3.64
CA ALA A 81 1.97 15.74 -3.19
C ALA A 81 1.92 14.24 -3.49
N GLY A 82 0.79 13.57 -3.25
CA GLY A 82 0.59 12.15 -3.48
C GLY A 82 0.65 11.78 -4.97
N GLU A 83 0.04 12.57 -5.85
CA GLU A 83 0.11 12.33 -7.30
C GLU A 83 1.51 12.56 -7.86
N ILE A 84 2.18 13.66 -7.47
CA ILE A 84 3.55 13.97 -7.93
C ILE A 84 4.55 12.93 -7.44
N SER A 85 4.48 12.57 -6.16
CA SER A 85 5.38 11.56 -5.56
C SER A 85 5.00 10.12 -5.90
N THR A 86 3.90 9.92 -6.62
CA THR A 86 3.32 8.61 -6.92
C THR A 86 2.90 7.76 -5.70
N LEU A 87 2.80 8.39 -4.52
CA LEU A 87 2.35 7.76 -3.28
C LEU A 87 0.81 7.70 -3.22
N LEU A 88 0.23 6.66 -3.84
CA LEU A 88 -1.22 6.42 -3.89
C LEU A 88 -1.90 6.45 -2.53
N TYR A 89 -1.25 5.97 -1.47
CA TYR A 89 -1.80 6.02 -0.11
C TYR A 89 -2.08 7.46 0.34
N ILE A 90 -1.15 8.39 0.07
CA ILE A 90 -1.28 9.80 0.45
C ILE A 90 -2.37 10.48 -0.37
N ALA A 91 -2.46 10.19 -1.66
CA ALA A 91 -3.54 10.68 -2.52
C ALA A 91 -4.93 10.18 -2.07
N ARG A 92 -5.06 8.90 -1.67
CA ARG A 92 -6.33 8.36 -1.17
C ARG A 92 -6.70 8.92 0.20
N LEU A 93 -5.71 9.13 1.08
CA LEU A 93 -5.91 9.78 2.38
C LEU A 93 -6.39 11.22 2.22
N SER A 94 -5.90 11.92 1.20
CA SER A 94 -6.28 13.32 0.94
C SER A 94 -7.78 13.47 0.63
N PHE A 95 -8.40 12.47 -0.02
CA PHE A 95 -9.85 12.43 -0.24
C PHE A 95 -10.63 12.45 1.07
N LEU A 96 -10.24 11.61 2.03
CA LEU A 96 -10.88 11.59 3.36
C LEU A 96 -10.69 12.92 4.10
N LEU A 97 -9.54 13.57 3.92
CA LEU A 97 -9.28 14.90 4.50
C LEU A 97 -10.15 15.99 3.86
N VAL A 98 -10.32 15.98 2.53
CA VAL A 98 -11.24 16.90 1.83
C VAL A 98 -12.68 16.66 2.26
N LEU A 99 -13.12 15.41 2.39
CA LEU A 99 -14.45 15.08 2.93
C LEU A 99 -14.64 15.60 4.36
N ALA A 100 -13.64 15.45 5.23
CA ALA A 100 -13.67 16.00 6.58
C ALA A 100 -13.71 17.54 6.56
N GLY A 101 -13.00 18.18 5.64
CA GLY A 101 -13.04 19.62 5.41
C GLY A 101 -14.42 20.12 4.97
N ILE A 102 -15.05 19.45 4.01
CA ILE A 102 -16.45 19.72 3.59
C ILE A 102 -17.41 19.50 4.77
N ALA A 103 -17.24 18.44 5.54
CA ALA A 103 -18.05 18.22 6.74
C ALA A 103 -17.89 19.38 7.75
N LEU A 104 -16.67 19.87 7.99
CA LEU A 104 -16.43 21.00 8.88
C LEU A 104 -17.11 22.31 8.42
N THR A 105 -17.23 22.55 7.11
CA THR A 105 -17.94 23.75 6.62
C THR A 105 -19.45 23.64 6.80
N VAL A 106 -20.01 22.42 6.84
CA VAL A 106 -21.46 22.18 6.98
C VAL A 106 -21.87 22.02 8.44
N ILE A 107 -21.25 21.09 9.16
CA ILE A 107 -21.64 20.69 10.53
C ILE A 107 -20.68 21.22 11.61
N GLY A 108 -19.53 21.77 11.24
CA GLY A 108 -18.59 22.33 12.20
C GLY A 108 -17.80 21.30 13.00
N ARG A 109 -16.91 21.78 13.87
CA ARG A 109 -16.08 20.91 14.74
C ARG A 109 -16.92 20.12 15.74
N LYS A 110 -17.91 20.77 16.38
CA LYS A 110 -18.81 20.12 17.34
C LYS A 110 -19.68 19.07 16.64
N GLY A 111 -20.26 19.39 15.48
CA GLY A 111 -20.98 18.42 14.67
C GLY A 111 -20.10 17.25 14.24
N LEU A 112 -18.90 17.51 13.69
CA LEU A 112 -17.98 16.45 13.28
C LEU A 112 -17.56 15.54 14.44
N SER A 113 -17.41 16.09 15.65
CA SER A 113 -17.11 15.28 16.84
C SER A 113 -18.21 14.24 17.14
N LEU A 114 -19.49 14.54 16.84
CA LEU A 114 -20.60 13.59 16.97
C LEU A 114 -20.51 12.41 16.00
N PHE A 115 -19.87 12.62 14.84
CA PHE A 115 -19.69 11.63 13.77
C PHE A 115 -18.22 11.18 13.64
N SER A 116 -17.39 11.45 14.63
CA SER A 116 -15.96 11.14 14.63
C SER A 116 -15.69 9.65 14.42
N PHE A 117 -16.51 8.77 15.00
CA PHE A 117 -16.39 7.32 14.78
C PHE A 117 -16.75 6.90 13.34
N PRO A 118 -17.94 7.22 12.78
CA PRO A 118 -18.23 6.99 11.37
C PRO A 118 -17.17 7.54 10.41
N ALA A 119 -16.67 8.77 10.67
CA ALA A 119 -15.65 9.39 9.84
C ALA A 119 -14.30 8.66 9.95
N GLY A 120 -13.87 8.29 11.16
CA GLY A 120 -12.65 7.53 11.38
C GLY A 120 -12.72 6.10 10.82
N TYR A 121 -13.91 5.50 10.79
CA TYR A 121 -14.12 4.18 10.21
C TYR A 121 -13.82 4.14 8.71
N LEU A 122 -13.94 5.26 7.99
CA LEU A 122 -13.56 5.36 6.58
C LEU A 122 -12.06 5.09 6.34
N LEU A 123 -11.20 5.21 7.36
CA LEU A 123 -9.79 4.85 7.26
C LEU A 123 -9.60 3.35 6.95
N PHE A 124 -10.54 2.48 7.33
CA PHE A 124 -10.49 1.06 6.97
C PHE A 124 -10.72 0.80 5.48
N ALA A 125 -11.21 1.79 4.73
CA ALA A 125 -11.29 1.66 3.28
C ALA A 125 -9.91 1.78 2.64
N LEU A 126 -8.98 2.52 3.28
CA LEU A 126 -7.63 2.76 2.77
C LEU A 126 -6.81 1.47 2.86
N PRO A 127 -6.24 0.98 1.75
CA PRO A 127 -5.23 -0.07 1.83
C PRO A 127 -4.04 0.46 2.62
N LEU A 128 -3.35 -0.42 3.34
CA LEU A 128 -2.18 0.01 4.09
C LEU A 128 -1.06 0.51 3.16
N PRO A 129 -0.23 1.46 3.61
CA PRO A 129 1.02 1.75 2.92
C PRO A 129 1.88 0.49 2.85
N MET A 130 2.52 0.25 1.70
CA MET A 130 3.36 -0.95 1.49
C MET A 130 4.49 -1.08 2.53
N LEU A 131 5.04 0.06 2.98
CA LEU A 131 6.03 0.14 4.06
C LEU A 131 5.58 -0.55 5.35
N VAL A 132 4.27 -0.59 5.62
CA VAL A 132 3.69 -1.26 6.79
C VAL A 132 3.20 -2.66 6.41
N TYR A 133 2.54 -2.78 5.26
CA TYR A 133 1.90 -4.01 4.81
C TYR A 133 2.88 -5.18 4.68
N VAL A 134 3.99 -4.99 3.95
CA VAL A 134 4.97 -6.06 3.66
C VAL A 134 5.61 -6.63 4.93
N PRO A 135 6.25 -5.82 5.82
CA PRO A 135 6.88 -6.37 7.01
C PRO A 135 5.87 -6.96 7.99
N LEU A 136 4.63 -6.44 8.03
CA LEU A 136 3.58 -7.01 8.85
C LEU A 136 3.15 -8.39 8.31
N SER A 137 2.96 -8.51 6.99
CA SER A 137 2.60 -9.76 6.33
C SER A 137 3.65 -10.85 6.60
N ALA A 138 4.94 -10.52 6.40
CA ALA A 138 6.05 -11.44 6.68
C ALA A 138 6.09 -11.90 8.16
N ARG A 139 5.86 -10.99 9.11
CA ARG A 139 5.79 -11.34 10.53
C ARG A 139 4.63 -12.28 10.85
N LEU A 140 3.45 -12.01 10.26
CA LEU A 140 2.27 -12.86 10.47
C LEU A 140 2.43 -14.24 9.83
N GLN A 141 3.08 -14.33 8.66
CA GLN A 141 3.44 -15.62 8.03
C GLN A 141 4.33 -16.45 8.94
N MET A 142 5.39 -15.85 9.50
CA MET A 142 6.30 -16.55 10.41
C MET A 142 5.59 -17.07 11.65
N ILE A 143 4.77 -16.24 12.31
CA ILE A 143 4.01 -16.65 13.50
C ILE A 143 3.03 -17.78 13.14
N SER A 144 2.29 -17.63 12.04
CA SER A 144 1.29 -18.62 11.64
C SER A 144 1.93 -19.95 11.24
N SER A 145 3.13 -19.92 10.64
CA SER A 145 3.88 -21.13 10.25
C SER A 145 4.44 -21.87 11.46
N ILE A 146 4.89 -21.16 12.50
CA ILE A 146 5.32 -21.76 13.77
C ILE A 146 4.14 -22.49 14.41
N LEU A 147 3.02 -21.78 14.61
CA LEU A 147 1.83 -22.34 15.25
C LEU A 147 1.24 -23.50 14.45
N ALA A 148 1.25 -23.41 13.12
CA ALA A 148 0.76 -24.49 12.27
C ALA A 148 1.68 -25.72 12.29
N GLY A 149 3.01 -25.53 12.26
CA GLY A 149 3.97 -26.64 12.38
C GLY A 149 3.79 -27.41 13.71
N GLU A 150 3.73 -26.69 14.83
CA GLU A 150 3.46 -27.28 16.14
C GLU A 150 2.10 -28.00 16.18
N SER A 151 1.08 -27.40 15.56
CA SER A 151 -0.26 -28.02 15.49
C SER A 151 -0.29 -29.29 14.64
N LEU A 152 0.48 -29.35 13.54
CA LEU A 152 0.61 -30.54 12.70
C LEU A 152 1.34 -31.67 13.43
N ASP A 153 2.43 -31.34 14.11
CA ASP A 153 3.18 -32.31 14.93
C ASP A 153 2.29 -32.88 16.05
N LEU A 154 1.50 -32.04 16.72
CA LEU A 154 0.50 -32.47 17.72
C LEU A 154 -0.58 -33.40 17.14
N MET A 155 -0.91 -33.26 15.86
CA MET A 155 -1.86 -34.12 15.14
C MET A 155 -1.21 -35.38 14.55
N GLY A 156 0.09 -35.61 14.79
CA GLY A 156 0.82 -36.77 14.28
C GLY A 156 1.16 -36.68 12.79
N VAL A 157 1.11 -35.49 12.19
CA VAL A 157 1.55 -35.25 10.81
C VAL A 157 3.02 -34.82 10.86
N PRO A 158 3.97 -35.63 10.35
CA PRO A 158 5.38 -35.25 10.37
C PRO A 158 5.62 -34.03 9.47
N ALA A 159 5.98 -32.89 10.08
CA ALA A 159 6.16 -31.64 9.38
C ALA A 159 7.52 -31.01 9.75
N LEU A 160 8.38 -30.76 8.77
CA LEU A 160 9.62 -30.01 8.98
C LEU A 160 9.40 -28.55 8.58
N ARG A 161 9.49 -27.63 9.54
CA ARG A 161 9.34 -26.19 9.28
C ARG A 161 10.70 -25.50 9.12
N GLU A 162 10.88 -24.83 7.99
CA GLU A 162 12.01 -23.93 7.72
C GLU A 162 11.48 -22.56 7.31
N GLY A 163 11.62 -21.56 8.18
CA GLY A 163 11.00 -20.25 7.93
C GLY A 163 9.47 -20.32 7.89
N ASN A 164 8.88 -19.91 6.76
CA ASN A 164 7.46 -19.97 6.42
C ASN A 164 7.10 -21.16 5.51
N ILE A 165 8.05 -22.06 5.25
CA ILE A 165 7.84 -23.30 4.49
C ILE A 165 7.66 -24.45 5.47
N ILE A 166 6.62 -25.26 5.23
CA ILE A 166 6.32 -26.48 5.98
C ILE A 166 6.42 -27.67 5.03
N THR A 167 7.47 -28.47 5.19
CA THR A 167 7.71 -29.67 4.37
C THR A 167 7.00 -30.86 4.98
N LEU A 168 6.10 -31.45 4.21
CA LEU A 168 5.42 -32.72 4.50
C LEU A 168 6.08 -33.86 3.69
N PRO A 169 5.84 -35.14 4.02
CA PRO A 169 6.46 -36.26 3.32
C PRO A 169 6.13 -36.34 1.82
N ASN A 170 4.96 -35.82 1.42
CA ASN A 170 4.43 -35.91 0.06
C ASN A 170 4.25 -34.55 -0.62
N ASN A 171 4.52 -33.44 0.07
CA ASN A 171 4.32 -32.10 -0.46
C ASN A 171 5.11 -31.04 0.34
N GLN A 172 5.27 -29.85 -0.23
CA GLN A 172 5.68 -28.66 0.51
C GLN A 172 4.50 -27.69 0.59
N LEU A 173 4.29 -27.12 1.77
CA LEU A 173 3.31 -26.08 2.01
C LEU A 173 4.02 -24.78 2.28
N GLU A 174 3.88 -23.88 1.33
CA GLU A 174 4.40 -22.54 1.41
C GLU A 174 3.31 -21.62 1.97
N VAL A 175 3.60 -20.94 3.07
CA VAL A 175 2.71 -19.89 3.58
C VAL A 175 3.00 -18.61 2.80
N ILE A 176 2.52 -18.60 1.55
CA ILE A 176 2.59 -17.44 0.64
C ILE A 176 1.81 -16.25 1.20
N GLU A 177 1.91 -15.09 0.55
CA GLU A 177 1.26 -13.84 0.99
C GLU A 177 -0.24 -14.01 1.27
N ALA A 178 -0.93 -14.77 0.42
CA ALA A 178 -2.36 -15.10 0.56
C ALA A 178 -2.69 -15.89 1.85
N CYS A 179 -1.71 -16.56 2.47
CA CYS A 179 -1.84 -17.32 3.70
C CYS A 179 -1.26 -16.59 4.94
N SER A 180 -0.79 -15.35 4.79
CA SER A 180 -0.27 -14.53 5.91
C SER A 180 -1.30 -14.25 6.99
N GLY A 181 -2.60 -14.35 6.67
CA GLY A 181 -3.69 -13.97 7.57
C GLY A 181 -3.92 -12.46 7.67
N ILE A 182 -3.13 -11.63 6.96
CA ILE A 182 -3.23 -10.17 7.01
C ILE A 182 -4.61 -9.67 6.53
N HIS A 183 -5.17 -10.30 5.50
CA HIS A 183 -6.49 -9.95 4.96
C HIS A 183 -7.59 -10.18 5.99
N SER A 184 -7.63 -11.39 6.56
CA SER A 184 -8.60 -11.76 7.60
C SER A 184 -8.42 -10.91 8.86
N LEU A 185 -7.18 -10.53 9.21
CA LEU A 185 -6.89 -9.63 10.31
C LEU A 185 -7.56 -8.26 10.14
N PHE A 186 -7.36 -7.60 9.00
CA PHE A 186 -7.95 -6.28 8.75
C PHE A 186 -9.47 -6.32 8.64
N ALA A 187 -10.00 -7.31 7.94
CA ALA A 187 -11.44 -7.52 7.85
C ALA A 187 -12.05 -7.77 9.24
N LEU A 188 -11.40 -8.59 10.08
CA LEU A 188 -11.87 -8.89 11.43
C LEU A 188 -11.73 -7.68 12.36
N LEU A 189 -10.67 -6.87 12.21
CA LEU A 189 -10.49 -5.62 12.94
C LEU A 189 -11.59 -4.60 12.61
N ALA A 190 -11.95 -4.46 11.32
CA ALA A 190 -13.06 -3.62 10.88
C ALA A 190 -14.40 -4.10 11.48
N VAL A 191 -14.66 -5.40 11.43
CA VAL A 191 -15.84 -6.02 12.06
C VAL A 191 -15.86 -5.82 13.57
N ALA A 192 -14.72 -5.99 14.26
CA ALA A 192 -14.59 -5.82 15.70
C ALA A 192 -14.85 -4.37 16.13
N MET A 193 -14.31 -3.40 15.39
CA MET A 193 -14.57 -1.98 15.62
C MET A 193 -16.05 -1.64 15.41
N LEU A 194 -16.66 -2.14 14.33
CA LEU A 194 -18.07 -1.96 14.05
C LEU A 194 -18.95 -2.59 15.14
N ALA A 195 -18.72 -3.86 15.47
CA ALA A 195 -19.47 -4.58 16.49
C ALA A 195 -19.33 -3.91 17.86
N GLY A 196 -18.11 -3.54 18.26
CA GLY A 196 -17.85 -2.78 19.47
C GLY A 196 -18.63 -1.47 19.50
N TYR A 197 -18.63 -0.70 18.41
CA TYR A 197 -19.39 0.55 18.33
C TYR A 197 -20.90 0.34 18.43
N LEU A 198 -21.44 -0.67 17.75
CA LEU A 198 -22.88 -0.91 17.70
C LEU A 198 -23.43 -1.57 18.97
N LEU A 199 -22.63 -2.36 19.68
CA LEU A 199 -23.05 -3.22 20.79
C LEU A 199 -22.50 -2.79 22.16
N ARG A 200 -21.43 -1.99 22.24
CA ARG A 200 -20.83 -1.53 23.51
C ARG A 200 -20.90 -0.02 23.69
N SER A 201 -21.09 0.41 24.93
CA SER A 201 -21.15 1.84 25.30
C SER A 201 -19.79 2.45 25.64
N ARG A 202 -18.91 1.69 26.29
CA ARG A 202 -17.63 2.21 26.81
C ARG A 202 -16.54 2.10 25.74
N ASN A 203 -15.82 3.19 25.48
CA ASN A 203 -14.72 3.21 24.51
C ASN A 203 -13.61 2.19 24.84
N ALA A 204 -13.33 1.95 26.12
CA ALA A 204 -12.36 0.94 26.55
C ALA A 204 -12.76 -0.48 26.12
N GLU A 205 -14.05 -0.82 26.18
CA GLU A 205 -14.55 -2.14 25.74
C GLU A 205 -14.47 -2.27 24.22
N ARG A 206 -14.76 -1.19 23.49
CA ARG A 206 -14.61 -1.14 22.03
C ARG A 206 -13.17 -1.39 21.61
N LEU A 207 -12.23 -0.70 22.26
CA LEU A 207 -10.80 -0.88 22.02
C LEU A 207 -10.35 -2.29 22.38
N LEU A 208 -10.81 -2.84 23.52
CA LEU A 208 -10.47 -4.21 23.91
C LEU A 208 -10.95 -5.23 22.88
N ILE A 209 -12.20 -5.11 22.39
CA ILE A 209 -12.73 -6.00 21.35
C ILE A 209 -11.92 -5.87 20.05
N ALA A 210 -11.58 -4.65 19.63
CA ALA A 210 -10.73 -4.43 18.47
C ALA A 210 -9.34 -5.08 18.64
N LEU A 211 -8.72 -4.92 19.81
CA LEU A 211 -7.44 -5.55 20.12
C LEU A 211 -7.52 -7.09 20.14
N THR A 212 -8.65 -7.68 20.54
CA THR A 212 -8.84 -9.13 20.48
C THR A 212 -8.91 -9.69 19.06
N ALA A 213 -9.23 -8.87 18.05
CA ALA A 213 -9.22 -9.30 16.65
C ALA A 213 -7.83 -9.72 16.18
N ILE A 214 -6.76 -9.13 16.75
CA ILE A 214 -5.37 -9.43 16.38
C ILE A 214 -4.98 -10.88 16.74
N PRO A 215 -4.99 -11.30 18.02
CA PRO A 215 -4.68 -12.68 18.39
C PRO A 215 -5.68 -13.67 17.79
N MET A 216 -6.96 -13.29 17.69
CA MET A 216 -7.98 -14.14 17.06
C MET A 216 -7.63 -14.44 15.60
N ALA A 217 -7.25 -13.44 14.80
CA ALA A 217 -6.89 -13.64 13.41
C ALA A 217 -5.65 -14.53 13.26
N ILE A 218 -4.63 -14.37 14.12
CA ILE A 218 -3.42 -15.20 14.12
C ILE A 218 -3.77 -16.67 14.41
N VAL A 219 -4.56 -16.93 15.46
CA VAL A 219 -4.97 -18.29 15.85
C VAL A 219 -5.81 -18.92 14.75
N LEU A 220 -6.81 -18.21 14.24
CA LEU A 220 -7.67 -18.69 13.17
C LEU A 220 -6.89 -18.97 11.88
N ASN A 221 -5.93 -18.12 11.53
CA ASN A 221 -5.06 -18.37 10.38
C ASN A 221 -4.14 -19.58 10.60
N SER A 222 -3.66 -19.81 11.82
CA SER A 222 -2.84 -20.99 12.15
C SER A 222 -3.67 -22.29 12.05
N VAL A 223 -4.91 -22.27 12.54
CA VAL A 223 -5.88 -23.37 12.36
C VAL A 223 -6.14 -23.62 10.87
N ARG A 224 -6.29 -22.56 10.07
CA ARG A 224 -6.47 -22.66 8.62
C ARG A 224 -5.31 -23.39 7.95
N ILE A 225 -4.08 -22.96 8.21
CA ILE A 225 -2.88 -23.55 7.63
C ILE A 225 -2.75 -25.02 8.08
N THR A 226 -3.06 -25.31 9.35
CA THR A 226 -3.06 -26.69 9.87
C THR A 226 -4.07 -27.57 9.13
N ILE A 227 -5.31 -27.10 8.92
CA ILE A 227 -6.34 -27.84 8.16
C ILE A 227 -5.88 -28.10 6.73
N LEU A 228 -5.35 -27.09 6.05
CA LEU A 228 -4.78 -27.25 4.70
C LEU A 228 -3.59 -28.22 4.71
N GLY A 229 -2.80 -28.21 5.77
CA GLY A 229 -1.71 -29.15 6.05
C GLY A 229 -2.16 -30.60 6.09
N VAL A 230 -3.13 -30.88 6.94
CA VAL A 230 -3.72 -32.21 7.09
C VAL A 230 -4.36 -32.68 5.78
N LEU A 231 -5.09 -31.81 5.09
CA LEU A 231 -5.69 -32.13 3.79
C LEU A 231 -4.64 -32.46 2.74
N SER A 232 -3.58 -31.64 2.65
CA SER A 232 -2.47 -31.87 1.71
C SER A 232 -1.75 -33.18 2.01
N TYR A 233 -1.57 -33.52 3.29
CA TYR A 233 -0.92 -34.77 3.69
C TYR A 233 -1.76 -35.99 3.32
N GLN A 234 -3.06 -35.98 3.58
CA GLN A 234 -3.94 -37.14 3.38
C GLN A 234 -4.38 -37.34 1.93
N LEU A 235 -4.67 -36.26 1.22
CA LEU A 235 -5.32 -36.28 -0.10
C LEU A 235 -4.39 -35.80 -1.23
N GLY A 236 -3.16 -35.41 -0.89
CA GLY A 236 -2.15 -34.92 -1.82
C GLY A 236 -2.17 -33.40 -2.05
N PRO A 237 -1.17 -32.87 -2.78
CA PRO A 237 -0.91 -31.42 -2.90
C PRO A 237 -2.12 -30.61 -3.41
N GLY A 238 -2.88 -31.16 -4.37
CA GLY A 238 -4.02 -30.47 -4.99
C GLY A 238 -5.20 -30.25 -4.03
N ALA A 239 -5.30 -31.00 -2.94
CA ALA A 239 -6.42 -30.92 -2.01
C ALA A 239 -6.42 -29.65 -1.16
N ALA A 240 -5.27 -29.00 -0.99
CA ALA A 240 -5.14 -27.74 -0.27
C ALA A 240 -5.33 -26.50 -1.17
N ALA A 241 -5.43 -26.69 -2.49
CA ALA A 241 -5.49 -25.61 -3.47
C ALA A 241 -6.93 -25.22 -3.87
N GLY A 242 -7.05 -24.11 -4.60
CA GLY A 242 -8.31 -23.68 -5.24
C GLY A 242 -9.49 -23.51 -4.28
N VAL A 243 -10.54 -24.31 -4.48
CA VAL A 243 -11.80 -24.20 -3.72
C VAL A 243 -11.61 -24.49 -2.24
N ALA A 244 -10.74 -25.43 -1.86
CA ALA A 244 -10.49 -25.76 -0.46
C ALA A 244 -9.84 -24.59 0.28
N HIS A 245 -8.86 -23.93 -0.36
CA HIS A 245 -8.23 -22.72 0.16
C HIS A 245 -9.24 -21.58 0.39
N LEU A 246 -10.10 -21.32 -0.61
CA LEU A 246 -11.14 -20.29 -0.54
C LEU A 246 -12.19 -20.59 0.54
N THR A 247 -12.74 -21.81 0.54
CA THR A 247 -13.81 -22.22 1.45
C THR A 247 -13.34 -22.23 2.90
N THR A 248 -12.16 -22.79 3.16
CA THR A 248 -11.59 -22.84 4.51
C THR A 248 -11.31 -21.43 5.03
N GLY A 249 -10.83 -20.52 4.18
CA GLY A 249 -10.66 -19.11 4.52
C GLY A 249 -11.97 -18.43 4.92
N LEU A 250 -13.04 -18.61 4.12
CA LEU A 250 -14.35 -18.03 4.41
C LEU A 250 -14.94 -18.57 5.71
N VAL A 251 -14.92 -19.88 5.90
CA VAL A 251 -15.49 -20.54 7.09
C VAL A 251 -14.79 -20.05 8.36
N ILE A 252 -13.46 -20.04 8.36
CA ILE A 252 -12.66 -19.59 9.51
C ILE A 252 -12.87 -18.10 9.79
N PHE A 253 -12.98 -17.27 8.75
CA PHE A 253 -13.34 -15.86 8.91
C PHE A 253 -14.72 -15.67 9.55
N MET A 254 -15.72 -16.47 9.14
CA MET A 254 -17.06 -16.45 9.73
C MET A 254 -17.03 -16.85 11.21
N PHE A 255 -16.24 -17.87 11.58
CA PHE A 255 -16.01 -18.21 12.99
C PHE A 255 -15.40 -17.05 13.77
N GLY A 256 -14.42 -16.34 13.20
CA GLY A 256 -13.85 -15.13 13.80
C GLY A 256 -14.90 -14.05 14.03
N CYS A 257 -15.75 -13.77 13.03
CA CYS A 257 -16.84 -12.82 13.15
C CYS A 257 -17.81 -13.20 14.28
N ILE A 258 -18.22 -14.48 14.33
CA ILE A 258 -19.12 -15.00 15.37
C ILE A 258 -18.45 -14.87 16.75
N ALA A 259 -17.17 -15.21 16.88
CA ALA A 259 -16.44 -15.10 18.13
C ALA A 259 -16.37 -13.64 18.61
N ILE A 260 -16.02 -12.70 17.73
CA ILE A 260 -15.98 -11.27 18.04
C ILE A 260 -17.36 -10.73 18.46
N ILE A 261 -18.42 -11.09 17.72
CA ILE A 261 -19.80 -10.70 18.08
C ILE A 261 -20.22 -11.36 19.40
N GLY A 262 -19.84 -12.60 19.64
CA GLY A 262 -20.06 -13.33 20.89
C GLY A 262 -19.39 -12.67 22.08
N LEU A 263 -18.15 -12.21 21.93
CA LEU A 263 -17.38 -11.46 22.95
C LEU A 263 -18.04 -10.11 23.31
N CYS A 264 -18.80 -9.51 22.40
CA CYS A 264 -19.60 -8.33 22.73
C CYS A 264 -20.69 -8.65 23.77
N GLY A 265 -21.11 -9.92 23.86
CA GLY A 265 -22.10 -10.47 24.78
C GLY A 265 -23.54 -10.11 24.44
N ARG A 266 -24.50 -10.94 24.86
CA ARG A 266 -25.93 -10.59 24.91
C ARG A 266 -26.20 -9.66 26.11
N LYS A 267 -25.76 -8.41 26.06
CA LYS A 267 -26.40 -7.39 26.89
C LYS A 267 -27.56 -6.83 26.06
N PRO A 268 -28.82 -6.86 26.55
CA PRO A 268 -29.92 -6.26 25.83
C PRO A 268 -29.54 -4.80 25.54
N ALA A 269 -29.87 -4.35 24.34
CA ALA A 269 -29.56 -3.03 23.79
C ALA A 269 -30.20 -1.86 24.56
N GLY A 270 -30.49 -2.00 25.86
CA GLY A 270 -31.40 -1.14 26.62
C GLY A 270 -30.81 -0.35 27.79
N GLN A 271 -29.57 -0.57 28.25
CA GLN A 271 -29.11 0.11 29.49
C GLN A 271 -27.73 0.76 29.44
N ALA A 272 -27.06 0.68 28.29
CA ALA A 272 -25.80 1.38 28.05
C ALA A 272 -26.01 2.78 27.42
N PHE A 273 -27.25 3.28 27.51
CA PHE A 273 -27.87 4.20 26.54
C PHE A 273 -28.08 5.64 27.04
N GLN A 274 -27.52 6.02 28.20
CA GLN A 274 -27.63 7.36 28.80
C GLN A 274 -26.28 8.01 29.13
N ALA A 275 -25.20 7.66 28.44
CA ALA A 275 -23.94 8.39 28.60
C ALA A 275 -24.04 9.76 27.92
N ALA A 276 -24.43 10.75 28.73
CA ALA A 276 -24.30 12.19 28.58
C ALA A 276 -24.39 12.70 27.13
N ILE A 277 -25.57 13.14 26.71
CA ILE A 277 -25.62 14.34 25.85
C ILE A 277 -24.84 15.38 26.67
N PRO A 278 -23.66 15.86 26.24
CA PRO A 278 -23.06 16.96 26.95
C PRO A 278 -24.11 18.07 26.90
N ARG A 279 -24.56 18.53 28.09
CA ARG A 279 -25.29 19.80 28.23
C ARG A 279 -24.34 20.94 27.87
N LEU A 280 -23.83 20.93 26.65
CA LEU A 280 -23.15 22.05 26.05
C LEU A 280 -24.27 23.03 25.73
N ALA A 281 -24.19 24.19 26.37
CA ALA A 281 -25.08 25.32 26.17
C ALA A 281 -25.41 25.45 24.69
N ILE A 282 -26.71 25.58 24.40
CA ILE A 282 -27.24 25.94 23.09
C ILE A 282 -26.42 27.13 22.63
N GLY A 283 -25.55 26.91 21.64
CA GLY A 283 -24.81 28.00 21.01
C GLY A 283 -25.82 28.96 20.39
N PRO A 284 -25.48 30.25 20.25
CA PRO A 284 -26.38 31.22 19.63
C PRO A 284 -26.87 30.67 18.27
N PRO A 285 -28.11 31.00 17.89
CA PRO A 285 -28.71 30.53 16.65
C PRO A 285 -27.87 30.95 15.45
N PHE A 286 -28.11 30.22 14.35
CA PHE A 286 -27.50 30.28 13.03
C PHE A 286 -26.68 31.53 12.66
N PRO A 287 -25.60 31.36 11.87
CA PRO A 287 -24.81 32.47 11.33
C PRO A 287 -25.71 33.57 10.74
N SER A 288 -25.40 34.84 11.05
CA SER A 288 -26.10 36.00 10.50
C SER A 288 -26.10 35.95 8.96
N ALA A 289 -27.04 36.66 8.31
CA ALA A 289 -27.12 36.73 6.84
C ALA A 289 -25.81 37.16 6.14
N LYS A 290 -24.92 37.89 6.85
CA LYS A 290 -23.56 38.21 6.35
C LYS A 290 -22.64 36.98 6.28
N ASN A 291 -22.73 36.08 7.27
CA ASN A 291 -21.95 34.85 7.32
C ASN A 291 -22.40 33.84 6.24
N GLU A 292 -23.67 33.85 5.83
CA GLU A 292 -24.17 33.00 4.74
C GLU A 292 -23.61 33.40 3.37
N LYS A 293 -23.55 34.71 3.06
CA LYS A 293 -22.94 35.20 1.81
C LYS A 293 -21.45 34.87 1.72
N LEU A 294 -20.71 35.11 2.81
CA LEU A 294 -19.28 34.78 2.88
C LEU A 294 -19.03 33.28 2.72
N GLY A 295 -19.82 32.42 3.38
CA GLY A 295 -19.72 30.96 3.21
C GLY A 295 -20.02 30.51 1.78
N SER A 296 -21.01 31.12 1.12
CA SER A 296 -21.29 30.82 -0.29
C SER A 296 -20.17 31.25 -1.23
N LEU A 297 -19.57 32.43 -1.00
CA LEU A 297 -18.42 32.90 -1.77
C LEU A 297 -17.22 31.95 -1.61
N LEU A 298 -16.91 31.55 -0.37
CA LEU A 298 -15.81 30.63 -0.07
C LEU A 298 -16.06 29.23 -0.67
N ASN A 299 -17.29 28.73 -0.67
CA ASN A 299 -17.64 27.49 -1.37
C ASN A 299 -17.35 27.58 -2.87
N VAL A 300 -17.74 28.68 -3.52
CA VAL A 300 -17.45 28.89 -4.95
C VAL A 300 -15.95 29.01 -5.19
N ALA A 301 -15.23 29.79 -4.38
CA ALA A 301 -13.77 29.93 -4.49
C ALA A 301 -13.04 28.59 -4.32
N ALA A 302 -13.44 27.78 -3.32
CA ALA A 302 -12.89 26.45 -3.12
C ALA A 302 -13.23 25.51 -4.28
N ALA A 303 -14.46 25.53 -4.79
CA ALA A 303 -14.86 24.74 -5.95
C ALA A 303 -14.05 25.10 -7.21
N VAL A 304 -13.89 26.40 -7.50
CA VAL A 304 -13.07 26.88 -8.62
C VAL A 304 -11.61 26.47 -8.44
N SER A 305 -11.07 26.58 -7.21
CA SER A 305 -9.69 26.14 -6.92
C SER A 305 -9.50 24.64 -7.13
N MET A 306 -10.48 23.82 -6.73
CA MET A 306 -10.46 22.36 -6.97
C MET A 306 -10.55 22.02 -8.46
N LEU A 307 -11.38 22.74 -9.23
CA LEU A 307 -11.47 22.55 -10.69
C LEU A 307 -10.19 23.00 -11.39
N ALA A 308 -9.59 24.10 -10.96
CA ALA A 308 -8.29 24.56 -11.47
C ALA A 308 -7.20 23.53 -11.16
N LEU A 309 -7.16 22.99 -9.94
CA LEU A 309 -6.24 21.92 -9.58
C LEU A 309 -6.48 20.65 -10.42
N ALA A 310 -7.73 20.25 -10.64
CA ALA A 310 -8.06 19.13 -11.50
C ALA A 310 -7.56 19.36 -12.94
N MET A 311 -7.68 20.58 -13.46
CA MET A 311 -7.15 20.95 -14.77
C MET A 311 -5.63 20.94 -14.80
N VAL A 312 -4.95 21.35 -13.72
CA VAL A 312 -3.48 21.30 -13.62
C VAL A 312 -2.98 19.85 -13.62
N LEU A 313 -3.56 19.00 -12.77
CA LEU A 313 -3.20 17.58 -12.65
C LEU A 313 -3.49 16.81 -13.94
N ARG A 314 -4.61 17.09 -14.63
CA ARG A 314 -4.98 16.40 -15.89
C ARG A 314 -4.39 17.01 -17.15
N GLY A 315 -4.13 18.31 -17.13
CA GLY A 315 -3.66 19.08 -18.27
C GLY A 315 -2.16 18.95 -18.53
N ASN A 316 -1.45 18.11 -17.75
CA ASN A 316 0.01 17.97 -17.78
C ASN A 316 0.73 19.33 -17.68
N VAL A 317 0.21 20.25 -16.86
CA VAL A 317 0.75 21.60 -16.75
C VAL A 317 1.98 21.58 -15.83
N GLY A 318 3.11 21.11 -16.35
CA GLY A 318 4.43 21.62 -15.99
C GLY A 318 5.19 20.99 -14.82
N PHE A 319 4.81 19.80 -14.31
CA PHE A 319 5.55 19.15 -13.21
C PHE A 319 6.49 18.01 -13.64
N ASP A 320 6.31 17.46 -14.83
CA ASP A 320 6.88 16.17 -15.22
C ASP A 320 7.40 16.19 -16.67
N ARG A 321 8.21 17.19 -17.02
CA ARG A 321 8.79 17.27 -18.37
C ARG A 321 9.59 16.00 -18.65
N PRO A 322 9.22 15.20 -19.68
CA PRO A 322 9.93 13.96 -19.95
C PRO A 322 11.38 14.24 -20.31
N VAL A 323 12.29 13.55 -19.64
CA VAL A 323 13.74 13.65 -19.91
C VAL A 323 14.15 12.46 -20.75
N ALA A 324 14.70 12.73 -21.93
CA ALA A 324 15.20 11.68 -22.81
C ALA A 324 16.51 11.09 -22.27
N LEU A 325 16.70 9.80 -22.50
CA LEU A 325 18.01 9.18 -22.30
C LEU A 325 19.05 9.83 -23.20
N ARG A 326 20.29 9.93 -22.70
CA ARG A 326 21.43 10.42 -23.49
C ARG A 326 21.80 9.45 -24.62
N GLN A 327 21.61 8.15 -24.37
CA GLN A 327 21.72 7.08 -25.35
C GLN A 327 20.67 6.00 -25.07
N GLN A 328 20.15 5.36 -26.11
CA GLN A 328 19.20 4.25 -25.96
C GLN A 328 19.85 3.07 -25.22
N LEU A 329 19.09 2.42 -24.33
CA LEU A 329 19.60 1.34 -23.48
C LEU A 329 19.97 0.07 -24.26
N ASP A 330 19.39 -0.14 -25.45
CA ASP A 330 19.72 -1.26 -26.34
C ASP A 330 21.19 -1.22 -26.83
N ARG A 331 21.77 -0.02 -26.92
CA ARG A 331 23.18 0.21 -27.27
C ARG A 331 24.15 -0.02 -26.11
N PHE A 332 23.65 -0.41 -24.93
CA PHE A 332 24.54 -0.81 -23.84
C PHE A 332 25.45 -1.95 -24.32
N PRO A 333 26.75 -2.00 -23.97
CA PRO A 333 27.67 -2.94 -24.62
C PRO A 333 27.32 -4.41 -24.38
N PHE A 334 27.49 -5.25 -25.39
CA PHE A 334 27.42 -6.70 -25.23
C PHE A 334 28.72 -7.27 -24.64
N GLU A 335 29.83 -6.55 -24.73
CA GLU A 335 31.11 -6.97 -24.17
C GLU A 335 31.61 -5.95 -23.15
N LEU A 336 31.93 -6.41 -21.95
CA LEU A 336 32.42 -5.61 -20.84
C LEU A 336 33.53 -6.40 -20.13
N ASP A 337 34.81 -6.09 -20.35
CA ASP A 337 35.96 -6.64 -19.60
C ASP A 337 35.83 -8.14 -19.21
N GLY A 338 35.68 -9.00 -20.23
CA GLY A 338 35.54 -10.46 -20.06
C GLY A 338 34.10 -10.97 -19.88
N TRP A 339 33.12 -10.09 -19.76
CA TRP A 339 31.69 -10.42 -19.80
C TRP A 339 31.16 -10.38 -21.23
N ARG A 340 30.36 -11.39 -21.60
CA ARG A 340 29.61 -11.44 -22.85
C ARG A 340 28.12 -11.50 -22.56
N GLY A 341 27.38 -10.55 -23.12
CA GLY A 341 25.96 -10.32 -22.90
C GLY A 341 25.06 -10.99 -23.94
N HIS A 342 23.86 -11.37 -23.52
CA HIS A 342 22.76 -11.82 -24.36
C HIS A 342 21.45 -11.19 -23.88
N ASP A 343 20.71 -10.53 -24.77
CA ASP A 343 19.47 -9.87 -24.41
C ASP A 343 18.38 -10.88 -24.06
N VAL A 344 17.64 -10.57 -23.00
CA VAL A 344 16.47 -11.32 -22.56
C VAL A 344 15.23 -10.53 -22.95
N THR A 345 14.44 -11.10 -23.86
CA THR A 345 13.20 -10.45 -24.31
C THR A 345 12.13 -10.53 -23.22
N ILE A 346 11.65 -9.36 -22.78
CA ILE A 346 10.52 -9.27 -21.87
C ILE A 346 9.23 -9.39 -22.70
N PRO A 347 8.28 -10.29 -22.32
CA PRO A 347 7.01 -10.42 -23.03
C PRO A 347 6.25 -9.08 -23.13
N PRO A 348 5.60 -8.77 -24.27
CA PRO A 348 4.90 -7.49 -24.47
C PRO A 348 3.86 -7.17 -23.39
N GLY A 349 3.17 -8.20 -22.87
CA GLY A 349 2.22 -8.03 -21.76
C GLY A 349 2.87 -7.53 -20.47
N GLN A 350 4.09 -7.99 -20.14
CA GLN A 350 4.83 -7.51 -18.97
C GLN A 350 5.36 -6.09 -19.18
N LEU A 351 5.84 -5.76 -20.38
CA LEU A 351 6.27 -4.40 -20.73
C LEU A 351 5.11 -3.40 -20.64
N ALA A 352 3.91 -3.79 -21.07
CA ALA A 352 2.71 -2.96 -20.98
C ALA A 352 2.28 -2.66 -19.53
N VAL A 353 2.58 -3.57 -18.60
CA VAL A 353 2.35 -3.38 -17.15
C VAL A 353 3.44 -2.51 -16.53
N LEU A 354 4.71 -2.73 -16.89
CA LEU A 354 5.85 -1.95 -16.38
C LEU A 354 5.74 -0.46 -16.75
N ARG A 355 5.24 -0.16 -17.95
CA ARG A 355 5.09 1.19 -18.52
C ARG A 355 6.35 2.08 -18.45
N ALA A 356 7.52 1.46 -18.37
CA ALA A 356 8.80 2.14 -18.43
C ALA A 356 9.04 2.73 -19.83
N SER A 357 9.70 3.88 -19.90
CA SER A 357 10.04 4.54 -21.17
C SER A 357 11.13 3.79 -21.93
N ALA A 358 12.02 3.11 -21.22
CA ALA A 358 12.99 2.20 -21.78
C ALA A 358 13.33 1.09 -20.78
N VAL A 359 13.53 -0.12 -21.27
CA VAL A 359 13.93 -1.27 -20.45
C VAL A 359 15.01 -2.04 -21.18
N ILE A 360 16.00 -2.52 -20.42
CA ILE A 360 16.93 -3.55 -20.86
C ILE A 360 16.96 -4.65 -19.80
N MET A 361 16.93 -5.90 -20.27
CA MET A 361 17.23 -7.08 -19.48
C MET A 361 18.26 -7.91 -20.25
N ARG A 362 19.41 -8.17 -19.65
CA ARG A 362 20.53 -8.82 -20.33
C ARG A 362 21.29 -9.74 -19.39
N ASP A 363 21.49 -10.97 -19.82
CA ASP A 363 22.34 -11.94 -19.13
C ASP A 363 23.77 -11.80 -19.61
N TYR A 364 24.70 -11.65 -18.67
CA TYR A 364 26.13 -11.62 -18.94
C TYR A 364 26.78 -12.87 -18.38
N SER A 365 27.60 -13.52 -19.22
CA SER A 365 28.47 -14.63 -18.82
C SER A 365 29.92 -14.19 -18.87
N HIS A 366 30.66 -14.37 -17.78
CA HIS A 366 32.09 -14.08 -17.70
C HIS A 366 32.90 -15.31 -18.14
N VAL A 367 34.07 -15.06 -18.71
CA VAL A 367 35.04 -16.11 -19.10
C VAL A 367 35.44 -17.08 -17.97
N SER A 368 35.26 -16.68 -16.71
CA SER A 368 35.50 -17.52 -15.52
C SER A 368 34.35 -18.49 -15.18
N GLY A 369 33.26 -18.50 -15.96
CA GLY A 369 32.08 -19.33 -15.73
C GLY A 369 31.03 -18.72 -14.80
N SER A 370 31.19 -17.46 -14.38
CA SER A 370 30.20 -16.73 -13.57
C SER A 370 29.15 -16.05 -14.47
N SER A 371 27.90 -15.96 -14.02
CA SER A 371 26.84 -15.26 -14.74
C SER A 371 26.11 -14.23 -13.87
N VAL A 372 25.67 -13.14 -14.48
CA VAL A 372 24.86 -12.09 -13.85
C VAL A 372 23.76 -11.64 -14.80
N ASN A 373 22.61 -11.23 -14.28
CA ASN A 373 21.53 -10.59 -15.03
C ASN A 373 21.51 -9.10 -14.70
N LEU A 374 21.62 -8.25 -15.72
CA LEU A 374 21.42 -6.81 -15.62
C LEU A 374 19.99 -6.49 -16.03
N TYR A 375 19.31 -5.71 -15.19
CA TYR A 375 18.00 -5.14 -15.49
C TYR A 375 18.01 -3.63 -15.20
N VAL A 376 17.59 -2.84 -16.17
CA VAL A 376 17.42 -1.39 -16.02
C VAL A 376 16.06 -1.02 -16.56
N ALA A 377 15.24 -0.36 -15.72
CA ALA A 377 13.98 0.23 -16.13
C ALA A 377 14.07 1.75 -15.94
N TYR A 378 13.95 2.51 -17.02
CA TYR A 378 14.01 3.96 -17.04
C TYR A 378 12.64 4.57 -17.31
N PHE A 379 12.31 5.60 -16.54
CA PHE A 379 11.08 6.36 -16.63
C PHE A 379 11.43 7.81 -16.95
N ALA A 380 11.11 8.25 -18.17
CA ALA A 380 11.38 9.62 -18.62
C ALA A 380 10.54 10.66 -17.86
N ALA A 381 9.37 10.25 -17.38
CA ALA A 381 8.52 10.98 -16.46
C ALA A 381 7.73 9.96 -15.64
N GLN A 382 7.71 10.11 -14.32
CA GLN A 382 6.92 9.26 -13.43
C GLN A 382 5.54 9.87 -13.18
N ARG A 383 4.51 9.05 -13.34
CA ARG A 383 3.09 9.33 -13.11
C ARG A 383 2.40 8.13 -12.46
N GLU A 384 1.17 8.34 -12.01
CA GLU A 384 0.27 7.28 -11.56
C GLU A 384 0.22 6.10 -12.56
N GLY A 385 0.58 4.90 -12.08
CA GLY A 385 0.68 3.68 -12.88
C GLY A 385 1.95 3.53 -13.74
N THR A 386 2.90 4.46 -13.66
CA THR A 386 4.24 4.40 -14.30
C THR A 386 5.37 4.59 -13.29
N ALA A 387 5.06 4.45 -12.00
CA ALA A 387 6.00 4.66 -10.91
C ALA A 387 6.86 3.42 -10.69
N MET A 388 8.12 3.64 -10.31
CA MET A 388 9.00 2.56 -9.85
C MET A 388 8.43 1.97 -8.55
N HIS A 389 8.22 0.66 -8.52
CA HIS A 389 7.89 -0.06 -7.30
C HIS A 389 9.08 -0.89 -6.82
N SER A 390 9.06 -1.31 -5.55
CA SER A 390 10.07 -2.21 -5.02
C SER A 390 10.11 -3.58 -5.69
N LEU A 391 11.32 -4.13 -5.88
CA LEU A 391 11.55 -5.51 -6.31
C LEU A 391 10.95 -6.52 -5.32
N LEU A 392 10.75 -6.09 -4.08
CA LEU A 392 10.05 -6.83 -3.03
C LEU A 392 8.56 -7.08 -3.34
N HIS A 393 8.02 -6.51 -4.42
CA HIS A 393 6.66 -6.80 -4.88
C HIS A 393 6.64 -7.76 -6.07
N CYS A 394 7.51 -7.55 -7.06
CA CYS A 394 7.51 -8.36 -8.29
C CYS A 394 8.10 -9.76 -8.09
N ILE A 395 9.23 -9.86 -7.36
CA ILE A 395 9.97 -11.11 -7.24
C ILE A 395 9.17 -12.14 -6.39
N PRO A 396 8.57 -11.74 -5.25
CA PRO A 396 7.66 -12.63 -4.52
C PRO A 396 6.41 -13.05 -5.28
N GLY A 397 5.86 -12.18 -6.13
CA GLY A 397 4.76 -12.54 -7.02
C GLY A 397 5.10 -13.67 -8.01
N ALA A 398 6.39 -13.89 -8.29
CA ALA A 398 6.91 -14.98 -9.11
C ALA A 398 7.32 -16.22 -8.30
N GLY A 399 6.97 -16.30 -7.01
CA GLY A 399 7.27 -17.43 -6.12
C GLY A 399 8.63 -17.37 -5.42
N TRP A 400 9.27 -16.20 -5.35
CA TRP A 400 10.58 -16.03 -4.70
C TRP A 400 10.47 -15.27 -3.38
N GLU A 401 10.93 -15.85 -2.29
CA GLU A 401 10.81 -15.27 -0.96
C GLU A 401 12.06 -14.49 -0.56
N VAL A 402 11.89 -13.49 0.30
CA VAL A 402 12.99 -12.66 0.81
C VAL A 402 13.61 -13.34 2.04
N ALA A 403 14.82 -13.89 1.90
CA ALA A 403 15.55 -14.51 3.01
C ALA A 403 16.34 -13.51 3.86
N ARG A 404 16.98 -12.53 3.21
CA ARG A 404 17.74 -11.46 3.87
C ARG A 404 17.66 -10.18 3.06
N GLN A 405 17.59 -9.04 3.74
CA GLN A 405 17.77 -7.72 3.15
C GLN A 405 18.77 -6.90 3.99
N SER A 406 19.70 -6.24 3.32
CA SER A 406 20.71 -5.35 3.92
C SER A 406 20.97 -4.15 3.02
N VAL A 407 21.47 -3.06 3.62
CA VAL A 407 22.01 -1.93 2.86
C VAL A 407 23.49 -2.21 2.57
N LEU A 408 23.88 -2.03 1.32
CA LEU A 408 25.21 -2.30 0.80
C LEU A 408 25.81 -1.03 0.21
N PRO A 409 26.80 -0.40 0.88
CA PRO A 409 27.53 0.73 0.30
C PRO A 409 28.46 0.24 -0.81
N ILE A 410 28.34 0.82 -2.01
CA ILE A 410 29.18 0.49 -3.17
C ILE A 410 29.95 1.73 -3.59
N SER A 411 31.28 1.65 -3.62
CA SER A 411 32.13 2.75 -4.07
C SER A 411 32.31 2.69 -5.60
N LEU A 412 31.86 3.73 -6.30
CA LEU A 412 31.97 3.86 -7.75
C LEU A 412 32.97 4.96 -8.11
N ALA A 413 33.94 4.64 -8.96
CA ALA A 413 35.10 5.47 -9.29
C ALA A 413 34.80 6.85 -9.91
N ALA A 414 33.53 7.19 -10.16
CA ALA A 414 33.09 8.48 -10.71
C ALA A 414 31.92 9.15 -9.96
N LEU A 415 31.31 8.46 -9.00
CA LEU A 415 30.04 8.90 -8.37
C LEU A 415 30.08 8.88 -6.84
N GLY A 416 31.22 8.50 -6.25
CA GLY A 416 31.34 8.32 -4.82
C GLY A 416 30.71 7.01 -4.36
N THR A 417 30.32 6.96 -3.09
CA THR A 417 29.65 5.80 -2.51
C THR A 417 28.15 5.90 -2.73
N ILE A 418 27.57 4.88 -3.36
CA ILE A 418 26.12 4.72 -3.49
C ILE A 418 25.62 3.75 -2.42
N GLU A 419 24.42 3.98 -1.89
CA GLU A 419 23.75 3.04 -1.00
C GLU A 419 22.82 2.14 -1.82
N ALA A 420 23.26 0.91 -2.10
CA ALA A 420 22.44 -0.09 -2.77
C ALA A 420 21.71 -0.97 -1.75
N ASN A 421 20.64 -1.62 -2.20
CA ASN A 421 19.95 -2.66 -1.46
C ASN A 421 20.46 -4.02 -1.92
N GLU A 422 20.88 -4.85 -0.96
CA GLU A 422 21.21 -6.26 -1.17
C GLU A 422 20.06 -7.11 -0.64
N VAL A 423 19.54 -7.98 -1.48
CA VAL A 423 18.48 -8.91 -1.12
C VAL A 423 18.84 -10.32 -1.57
N ILE A 424 18.67 -11.28 -0.66
CA ILE A 424 18.76 -12.70 -0.98
C ILE A 424 17.35 -13.22 -1.15
N PHE A 425 17.06 -13.71 -2.34
CA PHE A 425 15.82 -14.42 -2.64
C PHE A 425 16.02 -15.92 -2.63
N ILE A 426 14.99 -16.65 -2.22
CA ILE A 426 14.94 -18.12 -2.22
C ILE A 426 13.67 -18.63 -2.91
N ASN A 427 13.78 -19.71 -3.66
CA ASN A 427 12.66 -20.40 -4.30
C ASN A 427 12.99 -21.91 -4.34
N GLY A 428 12.35 -22.68 -3.47
CA GLY A 428 12.75 -24.06 -3.19
C GLY A 428 14.25 -24.14 -2.81
N ASN A 429 15.03 -24.91 -3.57
CA ASN A 429 16.48 -25.03 -3.35
C ASN A 429 17.30 -23.95 -4.08
N ALA A 430 16.67 -23.13 -4.92
CA ALA A 430 17.35 -22.08 -5.66
C ALA A 430 17.50 -20.83 -4.79
N ARG A 431 18.69 -20.24 -4.82
CA ARG A 431 19.02 -19.00 -4.10
C ARG A 431 19.55 -17.98 -5.08
N MET A 432 19.13 -16.73 -4.96
CA MET A 432 19.57 -15.63 -5.83
C MET A 432 19.97 -14.43 -4.99
N LEU A 433 21.12 -13.84 -5.30
CA LEU A 433 21.55 -12.56 -4.76
C LEU A 433 21.14 -11.46 -5.74
N VAL A 434 20.49 -10.42 -5.22
CA VAL A 434 20.02 -9.27 -5.99
C VAL A 434 20.57 -8.00 -5.34
N VAL A 435 21.30 -7.21 -6.12
CA VAL A 435 21.73 -5.85 -5.75
C VAL A 435 20.97 -4.86 -6.61
N TYR A 436 20.31 -3.88 -5.99
CA TYR A 436 19.58 -2.87 -6.73
C TYR A 436 19.59 -1.52 -6.02
N TRP A 437 19.41 -0.45 -6.79
CA TRP A 437 19.26 0.90 -6.26
C TRP A 437 18.35 1.72 -7.17
N TYR A 438 17.78 2.76 -6.58
CA TYR A 438 17.00 3.75 -7.31
C TYR A 438 17.90 4.91 -7.67
N MET A 439 17.63 5.50 -8.82
CA MET A 439 18.21 6.78 -9.17
C MET A 439 17.11 7.74 -9.59
N GLU A 440 17.02 8.87 -8.91
CA GLU A 440 16.05 9.94 -9.16
C GLU A 440 16.81 11.18 -9.60
N GLN A 441 16.54 11.66 -10.82
CA GLN A 441 17.14 12.88 -11.39
C GLN A 441 18.69 12.94 -11.25
N GLY A 442 19.36 11.79 -11.37
CA GLY A 442 20.82 11.65 -11.27
C GLY A 442 21.38 11.50 -9.85
N ARG A 443 20.54 11.30 -8.84
CA ARG A 443 20.93 11.00 -7.45
C ARG A 443 20.47 9.62 -7.03
N THR A 444 21.28 8.93 -6.23
CA THR A 444 20.92 7.61 -5.73
C THR A 444 20.07 7.73 -4.47
N GLU A 445 18.97 6.99 -4.44
CA GLU A 445 18.02 7.00 -3.32
C GLU A 445 18.01 5.64 -2.63
N ARG A 446 18.02 5.64 -1.30
CA ARG A 446 18.16 4.42 -0.48
C ARG A 446 16.86 3.61 -0.43
N SER A 447 15.73 4.31 -0.42
CA SER A 447 14.40 3.73 -0.22
C SER A 447 13.35 4.35 -1.13
N GLU A 448 12.25 3.64 -1.32
CA GLU A 448 11.10 4.10 -2.11
C GLU A 448 10.51 5.41 -1.55
N LEU A 449 10.47 5.56 -0.22
CA LEU A 449 9.96 6.79 0.41
C LEU A 449 10.90 7.98 0.17
N GLU A 450 12.21 7.77 0.24
CA GLU A 450 13.19 8.81 -0.09
C GLU A 450 13.09 9.21 -1.55
N GLY A 451 13.00 8.22 -2.47
CA GLY A 451 12.77 8.47 -3.89
C GLY A 451 11.49 9.25 -4.15
N ALA A 452 10.37 8.87 -3.53
CA ALA A 452 9.10 9.58 -3.66
C ALA A 452 9.18 11.03 -3.17
N MET A 453 9.90 11.28 -2.06
CA MET A 453 10.13 12.64 -1.53
C MET A 453 11.08 13.46 -2.42
N ALA A 454 12.11 12.81 -2.98
CA ALA A 454 13.01 13.42 -3.95
C ALA A 454 12.24 13.83 -5.21
N THR A 455 11.42 12.94 -5.77
CA THR A 455 10.54 13.23 -6.91
C THR A 455 9.59 14.38 -6.63
N LEU A 456 9.00 14.45 -5.43
CA LEU A 456 8.17 15.59 -5.03
C LEU A 456 8.93 16.91 -5.04
N ARG A 457 10.12 16.93 -4.44
CA ARG A 457 11.00 18.10 -4.44
C ARG A 457 11.36 18.48 -5.88
N HIS A 458 11.75 17.50 -6.69
CA HIS A 458 12.26 17.73 -8.04
C HIS A 458 11.21 18.16 -9.05
N ALA A 459 9.99 17.66 -8.92
CA ALA A 459 8.86 18.14 -9.69
C ALA A 459 8.56 19.62 -9.41
N VAL A 460 8.65 20.04 -8.14
CA VAL A 460 8.31 21.41 -7.71
C VAL A 460 9.38 22.42 -8.13
N PHE A 461 10.67 22.09 -7.94
CA PHE A 461 11.75 23.04 -8.17
C PHE A 461 12.40 22.91 -9.56
N GLU A 462 12.59 21.69 -10.06
CA GLU A 462 13.27 21.40 -11.32
C GLU A 462 12.33 20.99 -12.46
N ARG A 463 11.03 20.73 -12.18
CA ARG A 463 10.02 20.25 -13.15
C ARG A 463 10.39 18.92 -13.82
N ARG A 464 11.11 18.07 -13.08
CA ARG A 464 11.60 16.76 -13.51
C ARG A 464 11.16 15.67 -12.54
N THR A 465 10.70 14.55 -13.07
CA THR A 465 10.32 13.34 -12.32
C THR A 465 10.95 12.08 -12.92
N ASP A 466 12.01 12.23 -13.72
CA ASP A 466 12.69 11.11 -14.37
C ASP A 466 13.51 10.29 -13.38
N GLY A 467 13.45 8.97 -13.51
CA GLY A 467 14.17 8.07 -12.62
C GLY A 467 14.40 6.71 -13.23
N CYS A 468 15.23 5.89 -12.58
CA CYS A 468 15.45 4.51 -12.98
C CYS A 468 15.70 3.56 -11.82
N LEU A 469 15.27 2.32 -12.02
CA LEU A 469 15.61 1.18 -11.19
C LEU A 469 16.72 0.40 -11.89
N ILE A 470 17.85 0.25 -11.22
CA ILE A 470 18.98 -0.57 -11.70
C ILE A 470 19.09 -1.78 -10.79
N ARG A 471 19.15 -2.97 -11.39
CA ARG A 471 19.26 -4.25 -10.69
C ARG A 471 20.31 -5.12 -11.36
N VAL A 472 21.18 -5.70 -10.55
CA VAL A 472 22.08 -6.78 -10.94
C VAL A 472 21.81 -7.99 -10.06
N SER A 473 21.57 -9.15 -10.65
CA SER A 473 21.31 -10.38 -9.90
C SER A 473 22.15 -11.55 -10.38
N ALA A 474 22.41 -12.50 -9.49
CA ALA A 474 23.15 -13.72 -9.79
C ALA A 474 22.67 -14.90 -8.94
N PRO A 475 22.64 -16.13 -9.47
CA PRO A 475 22.34 -17.31 -8.67
C PRO A 475 23.47 -17.58 -7.68
N ILE A 476 23.10 -17.93 -6.44
CA ILE A 476 24.06 -18.34 -5.40
C ILE A 476 24.33 -19.84 -5.55
N VAL A 477 25.44 -20.19 -6.19
CA VAL A 477 25.83 -21.60 -6.44
C VAL A 477 26.80 -22.13 -5.38
N GLN A 478 27.80 -21.34 -4.98
CA GLN A 478 28.83 -21.76 -4.02
C GLN A 478 28.64 -21.11 -2.64
N SER A 479 28.60 -19.78 -2.60
CA SER A 479 28.49 -19.00 -1.38
C SER A 479 27.98 -17.60 -1.68
N GLU A 480 27.29 -16.98 -0.73
CA GLU A 480 26.82 -15.59 -0.83
C GLU A 480 27.98 -14.62 -1.11
N GLU A 481 29.09 -14.74 -0.38
CA GLU A 481 30.25 -13.83 -0.50
C GLU A 481 30.89 -13.86 -1.89
N LYS A 482 31.16 -15.06 -2.43
CA LYS A 482 31.66 -15.19 -3.82
C LYS A 482 30.69 -14.60 -4.84
N THR A 483 29.39 -14.83 -4.66
CA THR A 483 28.35 -14.31 -5.56
C THR A 483 28.28 -12.79 -5.50
N LEU A 484 28.36 -12.22 -4.29
CA LEU A 484 28.42 -10.79 -4.06
C LEU A 484 29.65 -10.16 -4.72
N ASN A 485 30.82 -10.76 -4.59
CA ASN A 485 32.05 -10.29 -5.25
C ASN A 485 31.93 -10.29 -6.78
N VAL A 486 31.29 -11.30 -7.36
CA VAL A 486 31.01 -11.36 -8.80
C VAL A 486 30.08 -10.21 -9.22
N VAL A 487 28.98 -10.01 -8.48
CA VAL A 487 28.02 -8.91 -8.73
C VAL A 487 28.69 -7.54 -8.59
N LEU A 488 29.47 -7.32 -7.53
CA LEU A 488 30.19 -6.07 -7.29
C LEU A 488 31.24 -5.80 -8.37
N LYS A 489 31.95 -6.82 -8.85
CA LYS A 489 32.88 -6.69 -9.98
C LYS A 489 32.14 -6.20 -11.22
N PHE A 490 31.02 -6.83 -11.57
CA PHE A 490 30.22 -6.38 -12.71
C PHE A 490 29.65 -4.96 -12.52
N VAL A 491 29.14 -4.63 -11.33
CA VAL A 491 28.62 -3.28 -11.01
C VAL A 491 29.72 -2.23 -11.15
N SER A 492 30.94 -2.50 -10.68
CA SER A 492 32.08 -1.57 -10.78
C SER A 492 32.46 -1.23 -12.23
N GLN A 493 32.21 -2.15 -13.17
CA GLN A 493 32.49 -1.98 -14.60
C GLN A 493 31.29 -1.35 -15.35
N SER A 494 30.07 -1.80 -15.05
CA SER A 494 28.84 -1.44 -15.77
C SER A 494 28.24 -0.11 -15.30
N ALA A 495 28.21 0.16 -13.99
CA ALA A 495 27.53 1.33 -13.44
C ALA A 495 28.17 2.66 -13.88
N PRO A 496 29.51 2.85 -13.88
CA PRO A 496 30.10 4.10 -14.38
C PRO A 496 29.76 4.39 -15.84
N LEU A 497 29.66 3.34 -16.67
CA LEU A 497 29.30 3.48 -18.08
C LEU A 497 27.83 3.87 -18.24
N LEU A 498 26.93 3.14 -17.55
CA LEU A 498 25.48 3.37 -17.59
C LEU A 498 25.14 4.79 -17.13
N LEU A 499 25.64 5.17 -15.96
CA LEU A 499 25.37 6.46 -15.32
C LEU A 499 26.09 7.61 -16.05
N GLY A 500 27.25 7.37 -16.63
CA GLY A 500 28.04 8.39 -17.31
C GLY A 500 27.56 8.73 -18.74
N ARG A 501 27.05 7.73 -19.48
CA ARG A 501 26.77 7.84 -20.93
C ARG A 501 25.31 7.65 -21.34
N PHE A 502 24.51 6.89 -20.59
CA PHE A 502 23.14 6.53 -20.99
C PHE A 502 22.10 7.34 -20.25
N LEU A 503 22.25 7.48 -18.93
CA LEU A 503 21.26 8.13 -18.07
C LEU A 503 21.47 9.65 -17.99
N PRO A 504 20.40 10.44 -17.78
CA PRO A 504 20.52 11.88 -17.57
C PRO A 504 21.33 12.24 -16.33
N ARG A 505 21.97 13.41 -16.34
CA ARG A 505 22.60 14.00 -15.16
C ARG A 505 21.69 15.03 -14.50
N GLN A 506 22.06 15.42 -13.28
CA GLN A 506 21.38 16.50 -12.55
C GLN A 506 21.42 17.84 -13.30
N SER A 507 22.45 18.07 -14.13
CA SER A 507 22.64 19.32 -14.88
C SER A 507 21.87 19.40 -16.21
N ASP A 508 21.26 18.29 -16.65
CA ASP A 508 20.49 18.23 -17.90
C ASP A 508 19.08 18.81 -17.71
#